data_AF-C7YNF2-F1
#
_entry.id   AF-C7YNF2-F1
#
_cell.length_a   1.000
_cell.length_b   1.000
_cell.length_c   1.000
_cell.angle_alpha   90.00
_cell.angle_beta   90.00
_cell.angle_gamma   90.00
#
_symmetry.space_group_name_H-M   'P 1'
#
loop_
_entity.id
_entity.type
_entity.pdbx_description
1 polymer ?
#
loop_
_entity_poly.entity_id
_entity_poly.type
_entity_poly.pdbx_seq_one_letter_code
_entity_poly.pdbx_strand_id
1 'polypeptide(L)'
;MESEKKDGADSNHKSSSKVDEATVKAVERFLKLHYLRSRSYGVAMEILYGRNTTSGQILQELYFDLTGDVNSGTITQAGLENLLSKLKFEDILQYVAIPKLSVQVNRAGERSGSRRSAKPDGAGRRDLCYVFDRLRKKGVKTILKVFIDDSSMPAHSDEAIEDALKSMDVEVWDWNKTDLCTEVIYKVAPKAREVHLYWSGNNAVLRGWSEEGGLKKLRSLKTHEWIQCMKEFRRLLFDAERYYDRGKIEESIEEPIKIALIDDGVDIKDLEYSFIGGRTFCKRDPEHNLNDPYYVSSTGHGTIMAKQIHLLCPRAQFYVLRLEDHPSDESARQITAKSAAQAILAAVRKKVHIISMSWTIDPPEDEEERRALESAITKAASADILMFCSASDQGAKHVATYPSKATPKIFTIGAATASGTVDSWVGNINNISFTFPGTKVELDGGPIDTAVKEVTGSSVATALAAGLAALILYCVQVRILLATDPVEKQKARRDFQSLQKHESMMRAFKDIGTTEESNHKFIAVWEVFGKRVEEKERVDQEDWINLIAKVGTTLCMKV
;
A
#
# COMPACT_ATOMS: atom_id res chain seq x y z
N MET A 1 49.89 8.68 -66.77
CA MET A 1 51.22 8.65 -66.13
C MET A 1 51.12 9.48 -64.86
N GLU A 2 51.46 8.81 -63.77
CA GLU A 2 51.67 9.23 -62.37
C GLU A 2 51.74 10.73 -62.03
N SER A 3 51.13 11.13 -60.92
CA SER A 3 51.88 11.25 -59.65
C SER A 3 51.00 11.71 -58.49
N GLU A 4 51.20 11.05 -57.35
CA GLU A 4 50.59 11.31 -56.04
C GLU A 4 51.00 12.66 -55.44
N LYS A 5 50.14 13.22 -54.58
CA LYS A 5 50.60 13.92 -53.36
C LYS A 5 49.57 13.79 -52.24
N LYS A 6 50.10 13.41 -51.08
CA LYS A 6 49.44 13.08 -49.81
C LYS A 6 49.41 14.30 -48.87
N ASP A 7 48.67 14.13 -47.77
CA ASP A 7 48.64 14.93 -46.52
C ASP A 7 47.72 16.16 -46.53
N GLY A 8 46.84 16.45 -45.56
CA GLY A 8 46.58 15.90 -44.23
C GLY A 8 46.12 17.06 -43.31
N ALA A 9 44.96 16.91 -42.65
CA ALA A 9 44.39 17.71 -41.54
C ALA A 9 44.15 19.23 -41.81
N ASP A 10 43.05 19.88 -41.41
CA ASP A 10 42.48 19.85 -40.06
C ASP A 10 41.01 20.34 -40.13
N SER A 11 40.03 19.44 -39.97
CA SER A 11 38.61 19.79 -39.87
C SER A 11 38.26 20.05 -38.41
N ASN A 12 38.24 21.33 -38.06
CA ASN A 12 37.82 21.81 -36.75
C ASN A 12 36.28 21.68 -36.60
N HIS A 13 35.78 20.46 -36.40
CA HIS A 13 34.39 20.22 -36.01
C HIS A 13 34.29 20.06 -34.48
N LYS A 14 34.23 21.20 -33.78
CA LYS A 14 33.62 21.24 -32.44
C LYS A 14 32.11 21.01 -32.58
N SER A 15 31.66 19.76 -32.46
CA SER A 15 30.25 19.45 -32.24
C SER A 15 29.87 19.71 -30.79
N SER A 16 29.61 20.98 -30.45
CA SER A 16 28.91 21.32 -29.22
C SER A 16 27.46 20.85 -29.36
N SER A 17 27.08 19.74 -28.73
CA SER A 17 25.69 19.30 -28.67
C SER A 17 24.90 20.35 -27.87
N LYS A 18 24.05 21.12 -28.56
CA LYS A 18 23.10 22.02 -27.90
C LYS A 18 21.94 21.15 -27.45
N VAL A 19 21.80 20.95 -26.14
CA VAL A 19 20.64 20.28 -25.55
C VAL A 19 19.39 21.04 -25.99
N ASP A 20 18.43 20.32 -26.56
CA ASP A 20 17.17 20.87 -27.07
C ASP A 20 16.30 21.43 -25.92
N GLU A 21 15.72 22.61 -26.12
CA GLU A 21 14.94 23.34 -25.10
C GLU A 21 13.70 22.56 -24.66
N ALA A 22 13.09 21.78 -25.57
CA ALA A 22 11.95 20.94 -25.23
C ALA A 22 12.36 19.79 -24.30
N THR A 23 13.55 19.23 -24.49
CA THR A 23 14.11 18.21 -23.59
C THR A 23 14.33 18.78 -22.19
N VAL A 24 14.87 20.00 -22.08
CA VAL A 24 15.07 20.67 -20.78
C VAL A 24 13.72 20.88 -20.06
N LYS A 25 12.70 21.40 -20.75
CA LYS A 25 11.36 21.59 -20.19
C LYS A 25 10.69 20.26 -19.79
N ALA A 26 10.91 19.19 -20.55
CA ALA A 26 10.40 17.87 -20.22
C ALA A 26 11.05 17.32 -18.94
N VAL A 27 12.38 17.46 -18.80
CA VAL A 27 13.11 17.06 -17.58
C VAL A 27 12.68 17.91 -16.39
N GLU A 28 12.56 19.22 -16.55
CA GLU A 28 12.06 20.13 -15.51
C GLU A 28 10.66 19.70 -15.05
N ARG A 29 9.74 19.48 -15.99
CA ARG A 29 8.38 19.01 -15.69
C ARG A 29 8.39 17.66 -14.98
N PHE A 30 9.25 16.73 -15.41
CA PHE A 30 9.38 15.42 -14.79
C PHE A 30 9.85 15.52 -13.33
N LEU A 31 10.88 16.33 -13.07
CA LEU A 31 11.41 16.57 -11.73
C LEU A 31 10.38 17.28 -10.85
N LYS A 32 9.72 18.34 -11.34
CA LYS A 32 8.63 19.02 -10.62
C LYS A 32 7.54 18.03 -10.22
N LEU A 33 7.04 17.23 -11.17
CA LEU A 33 6.06 16.18 -10.87
C LEU A 33 6.55 15.20 -9.82
N HIS A 34 7.79 14.71 -9.95
CA HIS A 34 8.37 13.77 -9.00
C HIS A 34 8.38 14.36 -7.58
N TYR A 35 8.95 15.54 -7.40
CA TYR A 35 9.07 16.16 -6.08
C TYR A 35 7.73 16.59 -5.49
N LEU A 36 6.83 17.17 -6.30
CA LEU A 36 5.50 17.58 -5.84
C LEU A 36 4.62 16.39 -5.45
N ARG A 37 4.87 15.20 -6.01
CA ARG A 37 4.21 13.95 -5.62
C ARG A 37 4.81 13.32 -4.35
N SER A 38 6.13 13.40 -4.17
CA SER A 38 6.86 12.61 -3.17
C SER A 38 7.30 13.38 -1.92
N ARG A 39 7.26 14.72 -1.94
CA ARG A 39 7.76 15.58 -0.86
C ARG A 39 6.64 16.37 -0.19
N SER A 40 6.81 16.65 1.10
CA SER A 40 5.95 17.60 1.83
C SER A 40 6.11 19.01 1.26
N TYR A 41 5.12 19.88 1.51
CA TYR A 41 5.13 21.26 1.02
C TYR A 41 6.46 21.99 1.31
N GLY A 42 6.92 21.96 2.56
CA GLY A 42 8.15 22.66 2.96
C GLY A 42 9.38 22.15 2.20
N VAL A 43 9.51 20.83 2.05
CA VAL A 43 10.63 20.23 1.31
C VAL A 43 10.53 20.52 -0.19
N ALA A 44 9.33 20.46 -0.78
CA ALA A 44 9.12 20.80 -2.17
C ALA A 44 9.45 22.27 -2.46
N MET A 45 9.04 23.18 -1.57
CA MET A 45 9.39 24.61 -1.66
C MET A 45 10.91 24.84 -1.60
N GLU A 46 11.60 24.19 -0.67
CA GLU A 46 13.06 24.28 -0.57
C GLU A 46 13.76 23.73 -1.82
N ILE A 47 13.26 22.64 -2.41
CA ILE A 47 13.85 22.04 -3.61
C ILE A 47 13.63 22.94 -4.83
N LEU A 48 12.44 23.52 -4.98
CA LEU A 48 12.08 24.32 -6.15
C LEU A 48 12.68 25.73 -6.11
N TYR A 49 12.80 26.34 -4.93
CA TYR A 49 13.21 27.75 -4.78
C TYR A 49 14.46 27.96 -3.92
N GLY A 50 14.95 26.94 -3.22
CA GLY A 50 16.10 27.02 -2.32
C GLY A 50 15.75 27.44 -0.89
N ARG A 51 16.71 27.27 0.04
CA ARG A 51 16.56 27.58 1.48
C ARG A 51 16.72 29.06 1.84
N ASN A 52 17.40 29.83 0.99
CA ASN A 52 17.67 31.25 1.19
C ASN A 52 16.97 32.02 0.07
N THR A 53 15.69 32.34 0.27
CA THR A 53 14.99 33.28 -0.60
C THR A 53 15.66 34.65 -0.48
N THR A 54 16.53 34.96 -1.44
CA THR A 54 17.11 36.30 -1.57
C THR A 54 15.97 37.30 -1.77
N SER A 55 16.02 38.44 -1.07
CA SER A 55 15.00 39.48 -1.14
C SER A 55 14.77 39.91 -2.60
N GLY A 56 13.66 39.43 -3.20
CA GLY A 56 13.30 39.71 -4.59
C GLY A 56 12.75 38.52 -5.39
N GLN A 57 12.98 37.28 -4.96
CA GLN A 57 12.34 36.12 -5.61
C GLN A 57 10.86 36.02 -5.24
N ILE A 58 10.02 35.99 -6.26
CA ILE A 58 8.57 35.80 -6.11
C ILE A 58 8.33 34.31 -5.85
N LEU A 59 8.03 33.96 -4.60
CA LEU A 59 7.54 32.63 -4.24
C LEU A 59 6.19 32.39 -4.92
N GLN A 60 6.05 31.21 -5.51
CA GLN A 60 4.77 30.76 -6.04
C GLN A 60 4.23 29.65 -5.15
N GLU A 61 2.93 29.70 -4.89
CA GLU A 61 2.23 28.72 -4.08
C GLU A 61 2.08 27.39 -4.82
N LEU A 62 2.26 26.31 -4.07
CA LEU A 62 2.13 24.93 -4.56
C LEU A 62 0.77 24.33 -4.25
N TYR A 63 -0.13 25.03 -3.55
CA TYR A 63 -1.47 24.55 -3.26
C TYR A 63 -2.46 25.71 -3.19
N PHE A 64 -3.75 25.37 -3.24
CA PHE A 64 -4.83 26.32 -2.99
C PHE A 64 -5.86 25.66 -2.07
N ASP A 65 -5.98 26.17 -0.85
CA ASP A 65 -6.82 25.58 0.20
C ASP A 65 -7.74 26.64 0.81
N LEU A 66 -9.04 26.36 0.82
CA LEU A 66 -10.07 27.21 1.40
C LEU A 66 -10.71 26.61 2.67
N THR A 67 -10.22 25.47 3.18
CA THR A 67 -10.78 24.76 4.34
C THR A 67 -10.64 25.52 5.66
N GLY A 68 -9.67 26.43 5.76
CA GLY A 68 -9.45 27.26 6.96
C GLY A 68 -10.48 28.39 7.17
N ASP A 69 -11.31 28.72 6.17
CA ASP A 69 -12.35 29.75 6.25
C ASP A 69 -13.71 29.16 6.63
N VAL A 70 -13.81 28.65 7.86
CA VAL A 70 -14.92 27.79 8.33
C VAL A 70 -16.21 28.57 8.64
N ASN A 71 -16.18 29.91 8.65
CA ASN A 71 -17.24 30.71 9.28
C ASN A 71 -18.25 31.36 8.31
N SER A 72 -18.03 31.36 7.00
CA SER A 72 -18.93 32.05 6.06
C SER A 72 -19.77 31.12 5.19
N GLY A 73 -19.30 29.90 4.88
CA GLY A 73 -19.91 28.97 3.91
C GLY A 73 -20.08 29.56 2.50
N THR A 74 -19.69 30.82 2.30
CA THR A 74 -19.93 31.61 1.11
C THR A 74 -18.82 32.65 0.96
N ILE A 75 -18.17 32.68 -0.19
CA ILE A 75 -17.20 33.71 -0.57
C ILE A 75 -17.79 34.61 -1.67
N THR A 76 -17.66 35.92 -1.51
CA THR A 76 -18.06 36.84 -2.58
C THR A 76 -17.07 36.79 -3.73
N GLN A 77 -17.54 37.03 -4.95
CA GLN A 77 -16.65 37.13 -6.11
C GLN A 77 -15.51 38.15 -5.88
N ALA A 78 -15.80 39.30 -5.28
CA ALA A 78 -14.81 40.32 -4.95
C ALA A 78 -13.79 39.83 -3.91
N GLY A 79 -14.25 39.08 -2.89
CA GLY A 79 -13.39 38.48 -1.87
C GLY A 79 -12.43 37.45 -2.48
N LEU A 80 -12.95 36.58 -3.35
CA LEU A 80 -12.15 35.59 -4.07
C LEU A 80 -11.13 36.25 -5.01
N GLU A 81 -11.51 37.27 -5.76
CA GLU A 81 -10.59 38.01 -6.63
C GLU A 81 -9.50 38.72 -5.83
N ASN A 82 -9.84 39.33 -4.69
CA ASN A 82 -8.87 39.94 -3.78
C ASN A 82 -7.87 38.91 -3.24
N LEU A 83 -8.35 37.73 -2.79
CA LEU A 83 -7.49 36.63 -2.37
C LEU A 83 -6.56 36.20 -3.49
N LEU A 84 -7.12 35.86 -4.65
CA LEU A 84 -6.36 35.38 -5.80
C LEU A 84 -5.37 36.44 -6.30
N SER A 85 -5.69 37.74 -6.25
CA SER A 85 -4.76 38.81 -6.65
C SER A 85 -3.44 38.80 -5.87
N LYS A 86 -3.45 38.32 -4.62
CA LYS A 86 -2.28 38.25 -3.74
C LYS A 86 -1.47 36.97 -3.89
N LEU A 87 -2.04 35.96 -4.55
CA LEU A 87 -1.42 34.66 -4.75
C LEU A 87 -0.86 34.53 -6.16
N LYS A 88 0.33 33.95 -6.27
CA LYS A 88 0.93 33.51 -7.53
C LYS A 88 1.13 32.01 -7.41
N PHE A 89 0.75 31.26 -8.42
CA PHE A 89 0.75 29.80 -8.38
C PHE A 89 1.77 29.26 -9.36
N GLU A 90 2.37 28.13 -9.00
CA GLU A 90 3.07 27.29 -9.98
C GLU A 90 2.10 26.72 -11.01
N ASP A 91 2.65 26.24 -12.12
CA ASP A 91 1.86 25.57 -13.15
C ASP A 91 1.39 24.16 -12.71
N ILE A 92 2.01 23.60 -11.67
CA ILE A 92 1.63 22.34 -11.02
C ILE A 92 1.34 22.59 -9.53
N LEU A 93 0.12 22.31 -9.10
CA LEU A 93 -0.26 22.33 -7.68
C LEU A 93 -0.23 20.92 -7.09
N GLN A 94 0.29 20.79 -5.86
CA GLN A 94 0.22 19.57 -5.06
C GLN A 94 -1.22 19.20 -4.72
N TYR A 95 -2.06 20.20 -4.39
CA TYR A 95 -3.48 19.97 -4.19
C TYR A 95 -4.31 21.26 -4.32
N VAL A 96 -5.60 21.06 -4.56
CA VAL A 96 -6.65 22.07 -4.37
C VAL A 96 -7.69 21.50 -3.41
N ALA A 97 -7.99 22.23 -2.34
CA ALA A 97 -8.98 21.84 -1.35
C ALA A 97 -10.05 22.93 -1.19
N ILE A 98 -11.31 22.57 -1.42
CA ILE A 98 -12.45 23.48 -1.30
C ILE A 98 -13.49 22.80 -0.39
N PRO A 99 -13.80 23.38 0.79
CA PRO A 99 -14.81 22.84 1.70
C PRO A 99 -16.22 23.11 1.14
N LYS A 100 -17.25 22.87 1.94
CA LYS A 100 -18.63 23.30 1.64
C LYS A 100 -18.69 24.81 1.52
N LEU A 101 -18.47 25.32 0.31
CA LEU A 101 -18.32 26.73 0.02
C LEU A 101 -19.12 27.07 -1.23
N SER A 102 -19.86 28.19 -1.19
CA SER A 102 -20.48 28.78 -2.38
C SER A 102 -19.80 30.07 -2.81
N VAL A 103 -19.60 30.27 -4.12
CA VAL A 103 -19.10 31.54 -4.67
C VAL A 103 -20.26 32.36 -5.20
N GLN A 104 -20.51 33.53 -4.60
CA GLN A 104 -21.51 34.48 -5.11
C GLN A 104 -20.95 35.19 -6.35
N VAL A 105 -21.22 34.63 -7.53
CA VAL A 105 -20.83 35.22 -8.81
C VAL A 105 -21.93 36.19 -9.28
N ASN A 106 -21.60 37.47 -9.44
CA ASN A 106 -22.51 38.47 -9.97
C ASN A 106 -22.67 38.27 -11.48
N ARG A 107 -23.79 37.70 -11.92
CA ARG A 107 -24.16 37.64 -13.34
C ARG A 107 -24.67 39.00 -13.81
N ALA A 108 -23.77 39.90 -14.18
CA ALA A 108 -24.14 41.11 -14.92
C ALA A 108 -24.58 40.72 -16.33
N GLY A 109 -25.90 40.54 -16.58
CA GLY A 109 -26.41 40.33 -17.94
C GLY A 109 -27.70 39.54 -18.13
N GLU A 110 -28.37 39.03 -17.09
CA GLU A 110 -29.71 38.45 -17.27
C GLU A 110 -30.77 39.57 -17.33
N ARG A 111 -30.87 40.22 -18.50
CA ARG A 111 -32.08 40.97 -18.86
C ARG A 111 -33.24 39.98 -18.88
N SER A 112 -34.25 40.25 -18.06
CA SER A 112 -35.58 39.63 -18.11
C SER A 112 -36.14 39.71 -19.54
N GLY A 113 -35.92 38.68 -20.35
CA GLY A 113 -36.38 38.68 -21.74
C GLY A 113 -35.73 37.61 -22.61
N SER A 114 -36.06 36.34 -22.37
CA SER A 114 -36.29 35.30 -23.39
C SER A 114 -36.28 33.93 -22.71
N ARG A 115 -37.47 33.36 -22.44
CA ARG A 115 -37.63 31.93 -22.19
C ARG A 115 -37.31 31.19 -23.50
N ARG A 116 -36.03 30.98 -23.80
CA ARG A 116 -35.64 29.82 -24.59
C ARG A 116 -35.49 28.68 -23.60
N SER A 117 -36.36 27.68 -23.76
CA SER A 117 -36.38 26.45 -22.98
C SER A 117 -34.96 25.89 -22.86
N ALA A 118 -34.39 26.00 -21.66
CA ALA A 118 -33.28 25.15 -21.27
C ALA A 118 -33.78 23.71 -21.49
N LYS A 119 -33.08 22.96 -22.33
CA LYS A 119 -33.33 21.52 -22.44
C LYS A 119 -33.13 20.92 -21.04
N PRO A 120 -33.97 19.96 -20.64
CA PRO A 120 -33.92 19.39 -19.29
C PRO A 120 -32.70 18.48 -19.21
N ASP A 121 -31.67 18.91 -18.48
CA ASP A 121 -30.58 18.12 -17.87
C ASP A 121 -29.53 19.14 -17.34
N GLY A 122 -29.37 19.55 -16.07
CA GLY A 122 -30.12 19.49 -14.82
C GLY A 122 -29.74 20.69 -13.93
N ALA A 123 -30.52 20.97 -12.87
CA ALA A 123 -30.46 22.19 -12.04
C ALA A 123 -29.32 22.22 -10.98
N GLY A 124 -28.08 21.91 -11.37
CA GLY A 124 -26.92 21.87 -10.46
C GLY A 124 -26.19 23.21 -10.31
N ARG A 125 -25.37 23.33 -9.25
CA ARG A 125 -24.46 24.45 -9.02
C ARG A 125 -23.39 24.56 -10.11
N ARG A 126 -22.89 25.78 -10.34
CA ARG A 126 -21.85 26.10 -11.33
C ARG A 126 -20.80 27.08 -10.83
N ASP A 127 -20.86 27.45 -9.56
CA ASP A 127 -20.05 28.53 -9.01
C ASP A 127 -18.57 28.16 -8.92
N LEU A 128 -18.21 26.89 -8.71
CA LEU A 128 -16.81 26.45 -8.75
C LEU A 128 -16.16 26.53 -10.14
N CYS A 129 -16.93 26.58 -11.24
CA CYS A 129 -16.35 26.85 -12.56
C CYS A 129 -15.56 28.17 -12.57
N TYR A 130 -16.01 29.16 -11.80
CA TYR A 130 -15.32 30.45 -11.66
C TYR A 130 -13.97 30.31 -10.97
N VAL A 131 -13.90 29.52 -9.89
CA VAL A 131 -12.66 29.29 -9.13
C VAL A 131 -11.60 28.67 -10.03
N PHE A 132 -11.94 27.57 -10.71
CA PHE A 132 -10.99 26.87 -11.57
C PHE A 132 -10.65 27.65 -12.84
N ASP A 133 -11.57 28.44 -13.40
CA ASP A 133 -11.24 29.38 -14.49
C ASP A 133 -10.19 30.40 -14.05
N ARG A 134 -10.25 30.89 -12.81
CA ARG A 134 -9.24 31.82 -12.29
C ARG A 134 -7.89 31.15 -12.01
N LEU A 135 -7.88 29.94 -11.46
CA LEU A 135 -6.64 29.16 -11.32
C LEU A 135 -5.99 28.93 -12.70
N ARG A 136 -6.79 28.59 -13.71
CA ARG A 136 -6.32 28.43 -15.10
C ARG A 136 -5.72 29.70 -15.67
N LYS A 137 -6.39 30.84 -15.49
CA LYS A 137 -5.89 32.17 -15.92
C LYS A 137 -4.61 32.59 -15.19
N LYS A 138 -4.36 32.04 -14.00
CA LYS A 138 -3.09 32.21 -13.27
C LYS A 138 -2.00 31.24 -13.69
N GLY A 139 -2.23 30.39 -14.68
CA GLY A 139 -1.22 29.51 -15.27
C GLY A 139 -1.22 28.08 -14.72
N VAL A 140 -2.14 27.72 -13.83
CA VAL A 140 -2.26 26.35 -13.30
C VAL A 140 -2.71 25.40 -14.42
N LYS A 141 -1.91 24.36 -14.68
CA LYS A 141 -2.14 23.34 -15.72
C LYS A 141 -2.33 21.95 -15.16
N THR A 142 -1.73 21.64 -14.01
CA THR A 142 -1.84 20.33 -13.35
C THR A 142 -2.19 20.52 -11.89
N ILE A 143 -3.14 19.73 -11.41
CA ILE A 143 -3.50 19.67 -10.00
C ILE A 143 -3.35 18.21 -9.58
N LEU A 144 -2.32 17.89 -8.80
CA LEU A 144 -2.03 16.51 -8.45
C LEU A 144 -3.17 15.88 -7.63
N LYS A 145 -3.82 16.66 -6.75
CA LYS A 145 -4.93 16.18 -5.92
C LYS A 145 -6.04 17.22 -5.83
N VAL A 146 -7.28 16.79 -6.02
CA VAL A 146 -8.46 17.65 -5.88
C VAL A 146 -9.29 17.10 -4.73
N PHE A 147 -9.60 17.94 -3.74
CA PHE A 147 -10.45 17.62 -2.58
C PHE A 147 -11.60 18.63 -2.50
N ILE A 148 -12.77 18.25 -2.99
CA ILE A 148 -13.93 19.16 -3.09
C ILE A 148 -15.10 18.58 -2.32
N ASP A 149 -15.58 19.31 -1.31
CA ASP A 149 -16.81 18.94 -0.62
C ASP A 149 -18.03 19.50 -1.36
N ASP A 150 -18.61 18.67 -2.23
CA ASP A 150 -19.81 18.96 -3.02
C ASP A 150 -21.04 18.18 -2.53
N SER A 151 -21.03 17.78 -1.26
CA SER A 151 -22.05 16.89 -0.68
C SER A 151 -23.40 17.58 -0.45
N SER A 152 -23.46 18.91 -0.61
CA SER A 152 -24.63 19.73 -0.32
C SER A 152 -25.51 19.91 -1.55
N MET A 153 -26.83 19.76 -1.37
CA MET A 153 -27.78 19.97 -2.45
C MET A 153 -28.18 21.45 -2.60
N PRO A 154 -28.32 21.97 -3.84
CA PRO A 154 -27.98 21.28 -5.09
C PRO A 154 -26.45 21.14 -5.27
N ALA A 155 -25.96 19.95 -5.59
CA ALA A 155 -24.54 19.72 -5.93
C ALA A 155 -24.21 20.31 -7.31
N HIS A 156 -22.93 20.34 -7.70
CA HIS A 156 -22.55 20.79 -9.05
C HIS A 156 -23.06 19.84 -10.13
N SER A 157 -23.49 20.40 -11.28
CA SER A 157 -23.88 19.56 -12.43
C SER A 157 -22.66 18.86 -13.03
N ASP A 158 -22.86 17.75 -13.73
CA ASP A 158 -21.77 17.02 -14.39
C ASP A 158 -21.01 17.93 -15.36
N GLU A 159 -21.74 18.72 -16.15
CA GLU A 159 -21.15 19.70 -17.08
C GLU A 159 -20.37 20.80 -16.35
N ALA A 160 -20.80 21.18 -15.15
CA ALA A 160 -20.11 22.18 -14.35
C ALA A 160 -18.76 21.67 -13.84
N ILE A 161 -18.74 20.41 -13.38
CA ILE A 161 -17.51 19.71 -12.96
C ILE A 161 -16.56 19.56 -14.15
N GLU A 162 -17.10 19.14 -15.30
CA GLU A 162 -16.34 19.02 -16.54
C GLU A 162 -15.72 20.37 -16.95
N ASP A 163 -16.51 21.44 -16.98
CA ASP A 163 -16.04 22.77 -17.35
C ASP A 163 -15.03 23.34 -16.36
N ALA A 164 -15.19 23.05 -15.05
CA ALA A 164 -14.27 23.47 -14.01
C ALA A 164 -12.88 22.86 -14.21
N LEU A 165 -12.78 21.56 -14.44
CA LEU A 165 -11.49 20.86 -14.55
C LEU A 165 -10.98 20.70 -15.98
N LYS A 166 -11.73 21.16 -16.99
CA LYS A 166 -11.36 21.08 -18.40
C LYS A 166 -9.92 21.57 -18.67
N SER A 167 -9.12 20.76 -19.34
CA SER A 167 -7.73 21.09 -19.69
C SER A 167 -6.80 21.32 -18.48
N MET A 168 -7.14 20.78 -17.30
CA MET A 168 -6.22 20.56 -16.19
C MET A 168 -5.98 19.06 -16.03
N ASP A 169 -4.72 18.65 -15.89
CA ASP A 169 -4.41 17.26 -15.52
C ASP A 169 -4.73 17.06 -14.02
N VAL A 170 -5.45 15.99 -13.68
CA VAL A 170 -5.75 15.57 -12.30
C VAL A 170 -5.32 14.12 -12.09
N GLU A 171 -4.64 13.85 -10.97
CA GLU A 171 -4.13 12.50 -10.64
C GLU A 171 -4.88 11.84 -9.49
N VAL A 172 -5.22 12.57 -8.43
CA VAL A 172 -6.05 12.08 -7.33
C VAL A 172 -7.36 12.85 -7.36
N TRP A 173 -8.44 12.13 -7.59
CA TRP A 173 -9.79 12.67 -7.68
C TRP A 173 -10.55 12.42 -6.38
N ASP A 174 -10.86 13.48 -5.66
CA ASP A 174 -11.81 13.44 -4.55
C ASP A 174 -12.80 14.59 -4.68
N TRP A 175 -13.90 14.32 -5.38
CA TRP A 175 -15.03 15.24 -5.51
C TRP A 175 -16.24 14.61 -4.86
N ASN A 176 -16.64 15.14 -3.70
CA ASN A 176 -17.70 14.60 -2.85
C ASN A 176 -19.10 14.88 -3.40
N LYS A 177 -19.38 14.40 -4.61
CA LYS A 177 -20.71 14.38 -5.21
C LYS A 177 -21.20 12.95 -5.23
N THR A 178 -22.32 12.72 -4.56
CA THR A 178 -22.96 11.40 -4.50
C THR A 178 -23.39 10.94 -5.90
N ASP A 179 -23.16 9.66 -6.18
CA ASP A 179 -23.54 8.96 -7.42
C ASP A 179 -23.01 9.60 -8.71
N LEU A 180 -21.81 10.19 -8.67
CA LEU A 180 -21.17 10.81 -9.84
C LEU A 180 -20.94 9.79 -10.97
N CYS A 181 -21.24 10.19 -12.20
CA CYS A 181 -20.99 9.40 -13.40
C CYS A 181 -19.48 9.28 -13.70
N THR A 182 -19.00 8.07 -13.97
CA THR A 182 -17.58 7.81 -14.28
C THR A 182 -17.12 8.47 -15.59
N GLU A 183 -18.02 8.74 -16.53
CA GLU A 183 -17.68 9.47 -17.77
C GLU A 183 -17.19 10.89 -17.49
N VAL A 184 -17.73 11.55 -16.46
CA VAL A 184 -17.25 12.88 -16.04
C VAL A 184 -15.78 12.79 -15.66
N ILE A 185 -15.45 11.83 -14.79
CA ILE A 185 -14.09 11.60 -14.31
C ILE A 185 -13.17 11.23 -15.47
N TYR A 186 -13.59 10.32 -16.36
CA TYR A 186 -12.82 9.93 -17.54
C TYR A 186 -12.51 11.11 -18.46
N LYS A 187 -13.46 12.03 -18.66
CA LYS A 187 -13.30 13.16 -19.57
C LYS A 187 -12.31 14.22 -19.07
N VAL A 188 -12.31 14.52 -17.76
CA VAL A 188 -11.45 15.58 -17.20
C VAL A 188 -10.24 15.07 -16.43
N ALA A 189 -10.25 13.83 -15.98
CA ALA A 189 -9.16 13.20 -15.26
C ALA A 189 -8.82 11.80 -15.83
N PRO A 190 -8.54 11.66 -17.15
CA PRO A 190 -8.26 10.36 -17.77
C PRO A 190 -7.00 9.68 -17.23
N LYS A 191 -6.09 10.44 -16.60
CA LYS A 191 -4.86 9.97 -15.96
C LYS A 191 -5.02 9.82 -14.44
N ALA A 192 -6.25 9.88 -13.91
CA ALA A 192 -6.50 9.67 -12.50
C ALA A 192 -5.94 8.29 -12.09
N ARG A 193 -5.13 8.30 -11.05
CA ARG A 193 -4.53 7.12 -10.43
C ARG A 193 -5.25 6.67 -9.17
N GLU A 194 -6.03 7.56 -8.58
CA GLU A 194 -6.83 7.32 -7.38
C GLU A 194 -8.13 8.12 -7.53
N VAL A 195 -9.26 7.48 -7.25
CA VAL A 195 -10.59 8.08 -7.38
C VAL A 195 -11.41 7.71 -6.14
N HIS A 196 -11.92 8.74 -5.45
CA HIS A 196 -12.83 8.62 -4.33
C HIS A 196 -14.26 8.80 -4.85
N LEU A 197 -15.11 7.81 -4.58
CA LEU A 197 -16.50 7.80 -5.01
C LEU A 197 -17.42 7.81 -3.79
N TYR A 198 -18.55 8.49 -3.93
CA TYR A 198 -19.52 8.69 -2.88
C TYR A 198 -20.83 8.07 -3.32
N TRP A 199 -21.29 7.06 -2.59
CA TRP A 199 -22.37 6.19 -3.01
C TRP A 199 -23.61 6.40 -2.14
N SER A 200 -24.77 6.60 -2.77
CA SER A 200 -26.03 6.78 -2.04
C SER A 200 -26.64 5.48 -1.48
N GLY A 201 -26.09 4.32 -1.85
CA GLY A 201 -26.76 3.03 -1.70
C GLY A 201 -27.45 2.55 -2.99
N ASN A 202 -27.43 3.33 -4.07
CA ASN A 202 -28.02 2.94 -5.35
C ASN A 202 -27.18 1.89 -6.10
N ASN A 203 -27.62 0.63 -6.06
CA ASN A 203 -26.92 -0.48 -6.72
C ASN A 203 -26.77 -0.33 -8.24
N ALA A 204 -27.65 0.43 -8.91
CA ALA A 204 -27.51 0.66 -10.36
C ALA A 204 -26.25 1.47 -10.67
N VAL A 205 -25.92 2.45 -9.84
CA VAL A 205 -24.71 3.26 -9.94
C VAL A 205 -23.47 2.40 -9.72
N LEU A 206 -23.47 1.57 -8.67
CA LEU A 206 -22.36 0.65 -8.38
C LEU A 206 -22.07 -0.31 -9.56
N ARG A 207 -23.13 -0.84 -10.19
CA ARG A 207 -23.00 -1.66 -11.40
C ARG A 207 -22.44 -0.86 -12.58
N GLY A 208 -22.93 0.35 -12.80
CA GLY A 208 -22.43 1.25 -13.84
C GLY A 208 -20.96 1.64 -13.63
N TRP A 209 -20.51 1.79 -12.38
CA TRP A 209 -19.08 2.00 -12.10
C TRP A 209 -18.22 0.76 -12.42
N SER A 210 -18.78 -0.44 -12.23
CA SER A 210 -18.07 -1.71 -12.36
C SER A 210 -18.07 -2.30 -13.78
N GLU A 211 -18.88 -1.77 -14.69
CA GLU A 211 -18.98 -2.27 -16.06
C GLU A 211 -17.74 -1.92 -16.90
N GLU A 212 -17.58 -2.57 -18.05
CA GLU A 212 -16.45 -2.34 -18.97
C GLU A 212 -16.32 -0.87 -19.39
N GLY A 213 -17.46 -0.17 -19.48
CA GLY A 213 -17.56 1.24 -19.79
C GLY A 213 -17.33 2.19 -18.60
N GLY A 214 -17.25 1.68 -17.38
CA GLY A 214 -17.13 2.44 -16.14
C GLY A 214 -15.68 2.77 -15.76
N LEU A 215 -15.31 2.51 -14.49
CA LEU A 215 -13.98 2.82 -13.95
C LEU A 215 -12.84 2.14 -14.70
N LYS A 216 -13.09 0.98 -15.32
CA LYS A 216 -12.09 0.26 -16.11
C LYS A 216 -11.52 1.07 -17.28
N LYS A 217 -12.24 2.09 -17.76
CA LYS A 217 -11.72 3.03 -18.78
C LYS A 217 -10.54 3.87 -18.28
N LEU A 218 -10.45 4.13 -16.99
CA LEU A 218 -9.36 4.88 -16.37
C LEU A 218 -8.13 3.97 -16.23
N ARG A 219 -7.38 3.80 -17.31
CA ARG A 219 -6.23 2.88 -17.38
C ARG A 219 -5.09 3.21 -16.42
N SER A 220 -5.07 4.42 -15.88
CA SER A 220 -4.07 4.88 -14.90
C SER A 220 -4.48 4.66 -13.46
N LEU A 221 -5.73 4.22 -13.18
CA LEU A 221 -6.17 3.85 -11.83
C LEU A 221 -5.21 2.80 -11.28
N LYS A 222 -4.50 3.18 -10.23
CA LYS A 222 -3.61 2.27 -9.53
C LYS A 222 -4.47 1.36 -8.67
N THR A 223 -4.53 0.09 -9.05
CA THR A 223 -4.70 -0.97 -8.05
C THR A 223 -3.49 -0.96 -7.14
N HIS A 224 -3.59 -1.50 -5.93
CA HIS A 224 -2.47 -1.55 -5.00
C HIS A 224 -1.30 -2.31 -5.64
N GLU A 225 -0.35 -1.57 -6.24
CA GLU A 225 0.67 -2.10 -7.16
C GLU A 225 1.38 -3.30 -6.54
N TRP A 226 1.64 -3.22 -5.23
CA TRP A 226 2.38 -4.21 -4.47
C TRP A 226 1.61 -5.53 -4.40
N ILE A 227 0.32 -5.43 -4.08
CA ILE A 227 -0.59 -6.57 -3.98
C ILE A 227 -0.77 -7.18 -5.37
N GLN A 228 -0.87 -6.36 -6.42
CA GLN A 228 -1.00 -6.84 -7.78
C GLN A 228 0.23 -7.64 -8.23
N CYS A 229 1.44 -7.11 -8.01
CA CYS A 229 2.68 -7.83 -8.32
C CYS A 229 2.74 -9.19 -7.61
N MET A 230 2.37 -9.23 -6.32
CA MET A 230 2.37 -10.48 -5.57
C MET A 230 1.23 -11.43 -5.99
N LYS A 231 0.06 -10.92 -6.40
CA LYS A 231 -1.02 -11.72 -7.00
C LYS A 231 -0.59 -12.35 -8.33
N GLU A 232 0.17 -11.62 -9.15
CA GLU A 232 0.72 -12.13 -10.41
C GLU A 232 1.81 -13.19 -10.16
N PHE A 233 2.69 -12.96 -9.19
CA PHE A 233 3.67 -13.96 -8.78
C PHE A 233 3.00 -15.22 -8.20
N ARG A 234 1.93 -15.07 -7.41
CA ARG A 234 1.11 -16.20 -6.93
C ARG A 234 0.53 -17.01 -8.10
N ARG A 235 0.04 -16.35 -9.16
CA ARG A 235 -0.42 -17.04 -10.38
C ARG A 235 0.70 -17.80 -11.06
N LEU A 236 1.87 -17.18 -11.22
CA LEU A 236 3.07 -17.85 -11.74
C LEU A 236 3.43 -19.09 -10.89
N LEU A 237 3.38 -19.00 -9.57
CA LEU A 237 3.65 -20.12 -8.67
C LEU A 237 2.69 -21.29 -8.91
N PHE A 238 1.38 -21.04 -8.97
CA PHE A 238 0.40 -22.11 -9.22
C PHE A 238 0.56 -22.73 -10.61
N ASP A 239 0.80 -21.89 -11.61
CA ASP A 239 1.04 -22.35 -12.97
C ASP A 239 2.30 -23.23 -13.02
N ALA A 240 3.41 -22.76 -12.45
CA ALA A 240 4.68 -23.49 -12.40
C ALA A 240 4.54 -24.88 -11.75
N GLU A 241 3.84 -24.97 -10.62
CA GLU A 241 3.58 -26.24 -9.95
C GLU A 241 2.71 -27.17 -10.79
N ARG A 242 1.70 -26.62 -11.48
CA ARG A 242 0.82 -27.41 -12.35
C ARG A 242 1.58 -28.01 -13.53
N TYR A 243 2.46 -27.24 -14.18
CA TYR A 243 3.21 -27.71 -15.34
C TYR A 243 4.37 -28.65 -14.98
N TYR A 244 4.94 -28.53 -13.79
CA TYR A 244 6.01 -29.45 -13.35
C TYR A 244 5.50 -30.83 -12.89
N ASP A 245 4.30 -30.89 -12.29
CA ASP A 245 3.71 -31.98 -11.49
C ASP A 245 3.72 -31.66 -9.99
N ARG A 246 2.58 -31.15 -9.52
CA ARG A 246 2.35 -30.79 -8.13
C ARG A 246 2.56 -31.96 -7.16
N GLY A 247 2.19 -33.18 -7.55
CA GLY A 247 2.32 -34.35 -6.68
C GLY A 247 3.78 -34.63 -6.33
N LYS A 248 4.67 -34.55 -7.33
CA LYS A 248 6.12 -34.70 -7.14
C LYS A 248 6.71 -33.62 -6.24
N ILE A 249 6.22 -32.39 -6.34
CA ILE A 249 6.67 -31.29 -5.45
C ILE A 249 6.30 -31.61 -4.01
N GLU A 250 5.05 -32.00 -3.75
CA GLU A 250 4.55 -32.30 -2.41
C GLU A 250 5.26 -33.53 -1.78
N GLU A 251 5.56 -34.56 -2.58
CA GLU A 251 6.33 -35.72 -2.13
C GLU A 251 7.79 -35.40 -1.82
N SER A 252 8.37 -34.41 -2.50
CA SER A 252 9.80 -34.09 -2.38
C SER A 252 10.12 -33.04 -1.32
N ILE A 253 9.13 -32.26 -0.88
CA ILE A 253 9.30 -31.28 0.19
C ILE A 253 9.41 -32.03 1.53
N GLU A 254 10.59 -31.93 2.15
CA GLU A 254 10.90 -32.63 3.41
C GLU A 254 10.02 -32.18 4.59
N GLU A 255 9.77 -30.87 4.70
CA GLU A 255 8.84 -30.32 5.68
C GLU A 255 8.09 -29.10 5.11
N PRO A 256 6.75 -29.02 5.18
CA PRO A 256 6.04 -27.83 4.80
C PRO A 256 6.34 -26.63 5.71
N ILE A 257 6.23 -25.40 5.18
CA ILE A 257 6.43 -24.18 5.95
C ILE A 257 5.29 -23.98 6.96
N LYS A 258 5.54 -24.37 8.20
CA LYS A 258 4.68 -24.15 9.38
C LYS A 258 4.71 -22.69 9.86
N ILE A 259 3.55 -22.05 9.94
CA ILE A 259 3.35 -20.70 10.49
C ILE A 259 2.40 -20.79 11.70
N ALA A 260 2.85 -20.31 12.87
CA ALA A 260 1.97 -20.05 13.99
C ALA A 260 1.27 -18.71 13.80
N LEU A 261 -0.06 -18.73 13.71
CA LEU A 261 -0.89 -17.52 13.72
C LEU A 261 -1.45 -17.35 15.14
N ILE A 262 -0.93 -16.36 15.87
CA ILE A 262 -1.35 -16.05 17.24
C ILE A 262 -2.31 -14.87 17.18
N ASP A 263 -3.61 -15.12 17.32
CA ASP A 263 -4.66 -14.10 17.11
C ASP A 263 -5.97 -14.47 17.83
N ASP A 264 -7.15 -14.01 17.38
CA ASP A 264 -8.48 -14.33 17.94
C ASP A 264 -9.08 -15.67 17.52
N GLY A 265 -8.27 -16.53 16.89
CA GLY A 265 -8.76 -17.72 16.20
C GLY A 265 -9.01 -17.44 14.72
N VAL A 266 -9.48 -18.46 14.01
CA VAL A 266 -9.68 -18.41 12.57
C VAL A 266 -10.94 -19.18 12.23
N ASP A 267 -11.81 -18.62 11.40
CA ASP A 267 -12.98 -19.32 10.86
C ASP A 267 -12.56 -20.34 9.80
N ILE A 268 -12.00 -21.47 10.25
CA ILE A 268 -11.43 -22.50 9.37
C ILE A 268 -12.47 -23.03 8.37
N LYS A 269 -13.75 -23.03 8.75
CA LYS A 269 -14.86 -23.47 7.88
C LYS A 269 -14.94 -22.70 6.55
N ASP A 270 -14.44 -21.46 6.53
CA ASP A 270 -14.53 -20.56 5.37
C ASP A 270 -13.24 -20.58 4.53
N LEU A 271 -12.26 -21.43 4.87
CA LEU A 271 -10.91 -21.41 4.31
C LEU A 271 -10.46 -22.81 3.87
N GLU A 272 -10.18 -22.98 2.58
CA GLU A 272 -9.60 -24.20 2.00
C GLU A 272 -8.06 -24.21 2.14
N TYR A 273 -7.56 -23.97 3.34
CA TYR A 273 -6.11 -23.89 3.62
C TYR A 273 -5.60 -25.14 4.34
N SER A 274 -4.28 -25.33 4.35
CA SER A 274 -3.67 -26.41 5.12
C SER A 274 -3.51 -25.99 6.60
N PHE A 275 -4.26 -26.63 7.49
CA PHE A 275 -4.17 -26.44 8.93
C PHE A 275 -3.55 -27.67 9.60
N ILE A 276 -2.54 -27.47 10.44
CA ILE A 276 -1.89 -28.54 11.24
C ILE A 276 -2.46 -28.63 12.66
N GLY A 277 -3.63 -28.01 12.87
CA GLY A 277 -4.34 -27.91 14.14
C GLY A 277 -4.17 -26.57 14.82
N GLY A 278 -4.51 -26.51 16.11
CA GLY A 278 -4.42 -25.30 16.90
C GLY A 278 -4.63 -25.54 18.39
N ARG A 279 -4.54 -24.48 19.18
CA ARG A 279 -4.88 -24.47 20.61
C ARG A 279 -5.54 -23.14 20.96
N THR A 280 -6.37 -23.17 21.98
CA THR A 280 -6.97 -21.98 22.57
C THR A 280 -6.42 -21.75 23.97
N PHE A 281 -6.24 -20.47 24.30
CA PHE A 281 -5.93 -19.99 25.63
C PHE A 281 -7.05 -19.09 26.17
N CYS A 282 -8.19 -19.05 25.46
CA CYS A 282 -9.39 -18.29 25.81
C CYS A 282 -10.41 -19.20 26.51
N LYS A 283 -10.62 -18.96 27.81
CA LYS A 283 -11.66 -19.66 28.58
C LYS A 283 -12.98 -18.94 28.41
N ARG A 284 -14.02 -19.68 28.01
CA ARG A 284 -15.40 -19.17 27.91
C ARG A 284 -16.09 -19.23 29.26
N ASP A 285 -15.93 -20.37 29.94
CA ASP A 285 -16.53 -20.65 31.23
C ASP A 285 -15.52 -21.42 32.09
N PRO A 286 -14.83 -20.76 33.04
CA PRO A 286 -13.87 -21.42 33.91
C PRO A 286 -14.47 -22.46 34.84
N GLU A 287 -15.73 -22.29 35.27
CA GLU A 287 -16.41 -23.19 36.21
C GLU A 287 -16.72 -24.52 35.55
N HIS A 288 -17.15 -24.47 34.29
CA HIS A 288 -17.50 -25.65 33.49
C HIS A 288 -16.35 -26.13 32.58
N ASN A 289 -15.17 -25.50 32.68
CA ASN A 289 -13.98 -25.81 31.87
C ASN A 289 -14.27 -25.75 30.35
N LEU A 290 -15.10 -24.80 29.91
CA LEU A 290 -15.42 -24.56 28.51
C LEU A 290 -14.47 -23.52 27.91
N ASN A 291 -14.02 -23.77 26.69
CA ASN A 291 -13.10 -22.89 25.97
C ASN A 291 -13.71 -22.37 24.67
N ASP A 292 -13.30 -21.19 24.25
CA ASP A 292 -13.58 -20.73 22.89
C ASP A 292 -12.61 -21.40 21.93
N PRO A 293 -13.10 -22.10 20.89
CA PRO A 293 -12.24 -22.89 20.03
C PRO A 293 -11.33 -22.01 19.17
N TYR A 294 -10.14 -22.51 18.84
CA TYR A 294 -9.22 -21.81 17.93
C TYR A 294 -9.73 -21.74 16.48
N TYR A 295 -10.66 -22.62 16.10
CA TYR A 295 -11.23 -22.74 14.76
C TYR A 295 -12.49 -21.87 14.55
N VAL A 296 -12.73 -20.94 15.47
CA VAL A 296 -13.73 -19.87 15.34
C VAL A 296 -13.05 -18.57 15.76
N SER A 297 -13.15 -17.53 14.93
CA SER A 297 -12.60 -16.21 15.25
C SER A 297 -13.61 -15.39 16.07
N SER A 298 -13.16 -14.60 17.05
CA SER A 298 -14.07 -13.74 17.83
C SER A 298 -14.53 -12.50 17.03
N THR A 299 -13.63 -11.89 16.26
CA THR A 299 -13.89 -10.64 15.53
C THR A 299 -13.72 -10.79 14.01
N GLY A 300 -13.20 -11.94 13.55
CA GLY A 300 -12.76 -12.17 12.19
C GLY A 300 -11.33 -11.69 11.89
N HIS A 301 -10.64 -11.10 12.88
CA HIS A 301 -9.31 -10.51 12.68
C HIS A 301 -8.28 -11.56 12.28
N GLY A 302 -8.16 -12.67 13.02
CA GLY A 302 -7.27 -13.77 12.69
C GLY A 302 -7.64 -14.45 11.36
N THR A 303 -8.93 -14.53 11.02
CA THR A 303 -9.38 -14.99 9.69
C THR A 303 -8.82 -14.10 8.57
N ILE A 304 -8.82 -12.78 8.76
CA ILE A 304 -8.24 -11.82 7.81
C ILE A 304 -6.71 -12.01 7.73
N MET A 305 -6.02 -12.15 8.86
CA MET A 305 -4.57 -12.36 8.89
C MET A 305 -4.17 -13.65 8.16
N ALA A 306 -4.92 -14.74 8.37
CA ALA A 306 -4.73 -16.00 7.66
C ALA A 306 -4.85 -15.82 6.14
N LYS A 307 -5.86 -15.06 5.67
CA LYS A 307 -6.02 -14.75 4.24
C LYS A 307 -4.82 -13.99 3.66
N GLN A 308 -4.27 -13.02 4.39
CA GLN A 308 -3.11 -12.23 3.94
C GLN A 308 -1.82 -13.06 3.88
N ILE A 309 -1.58 -13.91 4.87
CA ILE A 309 -0.44 -14.85 4.85
C ILE A 309 -0.61 -15.82 3.68
N HIS A 310 -1.80 -16.40 3.52
CA HIS A 310 -2.09 -17.36 2.48
C HIS A 310 -1.99 -16.74 1.09
N LEU A 311 -2.38 -15.46 0.91
CA LEU A 311 -2.24 -14.71 -0.34
C LEU A 311 -0.82 -14.78 -0.90
N LEU A 312 0.19 -14.63 -0.03
CA LEU A 312 1.59 -14.64 -0.45
C LEU A 312 2.18 -16.05 -0.50
N CYS A 313 1.89 -16.89 0.50
CA CYS A 313 2.40 -18.26 0.55
C CYS A 313 1.24 -19.26 0.65
N PRO A 314 0.65 -19.70 -0.48
CA PRO A 314 -0.46 -20.64 -0.46
C PRO A 314 -0.10 -22.03 0.07
N ARG A 315 1.20 -22.36 0.09
CA ARG A 315 1.75 -23.65 0.54
C ARG A 315 2.09 -23.69 2.03
N ALA A 316 1.93 -22.59 2.74
CA ALA A 316 2.15 -22.55 4.18
C ALA A 316 1.07 -23.36 4.93
N GLN A 317 1.49 -23.97 6.04
CA GLN A 317 0.61 -24.68 6.96
C GLN A 317 0.38 -23.85 8.23
N PHE A 318 -0.89 -23.66 8.60
CA PHE A 318 -1.26 -22.84 9.75
C PHE A 318 -1.36 -23.66 11.03
N TYR A 319 -0.73 -23.16 12.09
CA TYR A 319 -0.96 -23.57 13.48
C TYR A 319 -1.65 -22.41 14.22
N VAL A 320 -2.95 -22.54 14.47
CA VAL A 320 -3.77 -21.44 15.00
C VAL A 320 -3.73 -21.43 16.53
N LEU A 321 -3.35 -20.31 17.12
CA LEU A 321 -3.21 -20.13 18.55
C LEU A 321 -4.10 -18.97 18.99
N ARG A 322 -5.27 -19.31 19.53
CA ARG A 322 -6.24 -18.32 19.96
C ARG A 322 -5.88 -17.74 21.31
N LEU A 323 -5.70 -16.43 21.35
CA LEU A 323 -5.47 -15.64 22.54
C LEU A 323 -6.75 -15.45 23.36
N GLU A 324 -6.57 -15.17 24.64
CA GLU A 324 -7.63 -14.67 25.49
C GLU A 324 -7.83 -13.18 25.18
N ASP A 325 -9.02 -12.87 24.68
CA ASP A 325 -9.40 -11.53 24.28
C ASP A 325 -10.71 -11.08 24.91
N HIS A 326 -10.69 -9.87 25.46
CA HIS A 326 -11.87 -9.26 26.08
C HIS A 326 -12.29 -8.02 25.29
N PRO A 327 -13.60 -7.78 25.14
CA PRO A 327 -14.08 -6.50 24.65
C PRO A 327 -13.69 -5.40 25.64
N SER A 328 -13.17 -4.27 25.14
CA SER A 328 -12.94 -3.07 25.95
C SER A 328 -13.96 -1.97 25.60
N ASP A 329 -14.19 -1.05 26.54
CA ASP A 329 -15.08 0.11 26.38
C ASP A 329 -14.61 1.07 25.26
N GLU A 330 -13.34 1.02 24.85
CA GLU A 330 -12.74 1.88 23.83
C GLU A 330 -12.69 1.24 22.42
N SER A 331 -13.47 0.19 22.16
CA SER A 331 -13.51 -0.54 20.87
C SER A 331 -12.22 -1.26 20.45
N ALA A 332 -11.15 -1.18 21.26
CA ALA A 332 -9.92 -1.93 21.06
C ALA A 332 -9.98 -3.30 21.77
N ARG A 333 -9.51 -4.36 21.10
CA ARG A 333 -9.44 -5.72 21.68
C ARG A 333 -8.33 -5.78 22.73
N GLN A 334 -8.65 -6.15 23.97
CA GLN A 334 -7.63 -6.30 25.03
C GLN A 334 -7.14 -7.75 25.08
N ILE A 335 -5.83 -7.94 24.91
CA ILE A 335 -5.17 -9.26 24.92
C ILE A 335 -4.37 -9.43 26.20
N THR A 336 -4.47 -10.61 26.84
CA THR A 336 -3.72 -10.88 28.07
C THR A 336 -2.27 -11.32 27.79
N ALA A 337 -1.30 -10.75 28.52
CA ALA A 337 0.12 -11.11 28.37
C ALA A 337 0.40 -12.59 28.67
N LYS A 338 -0.35 -13.15 29.62
CA LYS A 338 -0.30 -14.57 29.97
C LYS A 338 -0.72 -15.48 28.81
N SER A 339 -1.84 -15.20 28.15
CA SER A 339 -2.28 -16.01 27.00
C SER A 339 -1.30 -15.91 25.83
N ALA A 340 -0.75 -14.71 25.59
CA ALA A 340 0.31 -14.48 24.60
C ALA A 340 1.58 -15.30 24.90
N ALA A 341 2.07 -15.30 26.13
CA ALA A 341 3.23 -16.09 26.55
C ALA A 341 3.00 -17.59 26.32
N GLN A 342 1.81 -18.10 26.69
CA GLN A 342 1.46 -19.51 26.51
C GLN A 342 1.35 -19.90 25.02
N ALA A 343 0.76 -19.04 24.19
CA ALA A 343 0.69 -19.22 22.75
C ALA A 343 2.08 -19.29 22.11
N ILE A 344 2.96 -18.34 22.42
CA ILE A 344 4.34 -18.32 21.90
C ILE A 344 5.07 -19.62 22.30
N LEU A 345 4.95 -20.05 23.56
CA LEU A 345 5.55 -21.32 23.99
C LEU A 345 4.94 -22.55 23.29
N ALA A 346 3.66 -22.52 22.91
CA ALA A 346 3.05 -23.59 22.12
C ALA A 346 3.60 -23.62 20.69
N ALA A 347 3.81 -22.45 20.06
CA ALA A 347 4.45 -22.33 18.76
C ALA A 347 5.89 -22.88 18.77
N VAL A 348 6.68 -22.54 19.80
CA VAL A 348 8.04 -23.07 20.01
C VAL A 348 8.03 -24.60 20.10
N ARG A 349 7.14 -25.17 20.92
CA ARG A 349 7.03 -26.64 21.06
C ARG A 349 6.62 -27.32 19.75
N LYS A 350 5.81 -26.65 18.93
CA LYS A 350 5.39 -27.14 17.60
C LYS A 350 6.49 -27.02 16.54
N LYS A 351 7.62 -26.35 16.85
CA LYS A 351 8.75 -26.12 15.93
C LYS A 351 8.27 -25.51 14.60
N VAL A 352 7.51 -24.42 14.72
CA VAL A 352 7.10 -23.62 13.56
C VAL A 352 8.30 -22.84 13.02
N HIS A 353 8.27 -22.47 11.75
CA HIS A 353 9.31 -21.63 11.14
C HIS A 353 9.06 -20.16 11.43
N ILE A 354 7.78 -19.76 11.46
CA ILE A 354 7.35 -18.37 11.57
C ILE A 354 6.27 -18.25 12.65
N ILE A 355 6.32 -17.19 13.45
CA ILE A 355 5.24 -16.73 14.33
C ILE A 355 4.76 -15.37 13.81
N SER A 356 3.47 -15.26 13.52
CA SER A 356 2.80 -14.00 13.16
C SER A 356 1.96 -13.51 14.34
N MET A 357 2.27 -12.31 14.84
CA MET A 357 1.60 -11.65 15.97
C MET A 357 1.08 -10.28 15.55
N SER A 358 -0.13 -10.26 14.98
CA SER A 358 -0.77 -9.03 14.47
C SER A 358 -1.44 -8.22 15.57
N TRP A 359 -0.72 -7.97 16.66
CA TRP A 359 -1.20 -7.28 17.87
C TRP A 359 -0.04 -6.68 18.66
N THR A 360 -0.36 -5.75 19.55
CA THR A 360 0.57 -5.19 20.53
C THR A 360 -0.01 -5.26 21.93
N ILE A 361 0.85 -5.41 22.94
CA ILE A 361 0.47 -5.37 24.36
C ILE A 361 1.34 -4.31 25.03
N ASP A 362 0.72 -3.39 25.77
CA ASP A 362 1.46 -2.47 26.63
C ASP A 362 2.22 -3.24 27.72
N PRO A 363 3.34 -2.72 28.23
CA PRO A 363 4.07 -3.40 29.29
C PRO A 363 3.16 -3.78 30.47
N PRO A 364 3.03 -5.08 30.80
CA PRO A 364 2.15 -5.50 31.89
C PRO A 364 2.62 -4.88 33.21
N GLU A 365 1.66 -4.42 34.02
CA GLU A 365 1.94 -3.92 35.37
C GLU A 365 2.43 -5.05 36.28
N ASP A 366 1.89 -6.26 36.09
CA ASP A 366 2.34 -7.46 36.81
C ASP A 366 3.72 -7.91 36.32
N GLU A 367 4.68 -7.90 37.25
CA GLU A 367 6.08 -8.25 37.00
C GLU A 367 6.27 -9.73 36.61
N GLU A 368 5.48 -10.64 37.14
CA GLU A 368 5.56 -12.06 36.81
C GLU A 368 5.02 -12.33 35.40
N GLU A 369 3.88 -11.73 35.03
CA GLU A 369 3.33 -11.81 33.68
C GLU A 369 4.27 -11.18 32.66
N ARG A 370 4.85 -10.02 32.97
CA ARG A 370 5.84 -9.35 32.12
C ARG A 370 7.06 -10.24 31.88
N ARG A 371 7.63 -10.84 32.94
CA ARG A 371 8.76 -11.77 32.83
C ARG A 371 8.40 -13.04 32.07
N ALA A 372 7.19 -13.56 32.24
CA ALA A 372 6.73 -14.74 31.53
C ALA A 372 6.62 -14.48 30.02
N LEU A 373 6.07 -13.33 29.63
CA LEU A 373 5.98 -12.90 28.23
C LEU A 373 7.37 -12.69 27.61
N GLU A 374 8.25 -11.94 28.29
CA GLU A 374 9.64 -11.75 27.86
C GLU A 374 10.35 -13.10 27.67
N SER A 375 10.25 -14.00 28.66
CA SER A 375 10.87 -15.33 28.59
C SER A 375 10.36 -16.14 27.40
N ALA A 376 9.06 -16.10 27.12
CA ALA A 376 8.47 -16.80 25.97
C ALA A 376 9.01 -16.26 24.64
N ILE A 377 9.07 -14.94 24.48
CA ILE A 377 9.60 -14.28 23.27
C ILE A 377 11.09 -14.58 23.10
N THR A 378 11.89 -14.47 24.16
CA THR A 378 13.33 -14.79 24.11
C THR A 378 13.58 -16.27 23.79
N LYS A 379 12.74 -17.18 24.29
CA LYS A 379 12.81 -18.61 23.93
C LYS A 379 12.53 -18.85 22.45
N ALA A 380 11.54 -18.17 21.87
CA ALA A 380 11.27 -18.25 20.44
C ALA A 380 12.44 -17.70 19.60
N ALA A 381 13.00 -16.56 20.00
CA ALA A 381 14.19 -16.00 19.35
C ALA A 381 15.42 -16.93 19.45
N SER A 382 15.57 -17.64 20.57
CA SER A 382 16.68 -18.59 20.79
C SER A 382 16.50 -19.90 20.04
N ALA A 383 15.27 -20.21 19.61
CA ALA A 383 14.94 -21.36 18.78
C ALA A 383 15.03 -21.06 17.27
N ASP A 384 15.60 -19.91 16.89
CA ASP A 384 15.69 -19.43 15.51
C ASP A 384 14.33 -19.43 14.78
N ILE A 385 13.25 -19.07 15.50
CA ILE A 385 11.92 -18.87 14.90
C ILE A 385 11.80 -17.42 14.44
N LEU A 386 11.41 -17.22 13.18
CA LEU A 386 11.17 -15.89 12.63
C LEU A 386 9.89 -15.31 13.25
N MET A 387 10.00 -14.21 13.97
CA MET A 387 8.86 -13.56 14.62
C MET A 387 8.53 -12.25 13.92
N PHE A 388 7.25 -12.06 13.58
CA PHE A 388 6.72 -10.83 13.01
C PHE A 388 5.67 -10.27 13.94
N CYS A 389 5.76 -8.97 14.26
CA CYS A 389 4.77 -8.29 15.05
C CYS A 389 4.40 -6.91 14.50
N SER A 390 3.20 -6.47 14.82
CA SER A 390 2.72 -5.14 14.44
C SER A 390 3.44 -4.03 15.19
N ALA A 391 3.73 -2.94 14.48
CA ALA A 391 4.01 -1.66 15.12
C ALA A 391 2.73 -1.11 15.75
N SER A 392 2.87 -0.46 16.91
CA SER A 392 1.77 0.25 17.57
C SER A 392 1.15 1.29 16.62
N ASP A 393 -0.18 1.37 16.65
CA ASP A 393 -1.03 2.29 15.90
C ASP A 393 -1.38 3.58 16.69
N GLN A 394 -0.74 3.78 17.85
CA GLN A 394 -0.99 4.92 18.74
C GLN A 394 -0.09 6.15 18.45
N GLY A 395 0.54 6.18 17.26
CA GLY A 395 1.40 7.28 16.82
C GLY A 395 2.76 7.38 17.54
N ALA A 396 3.56 8.38 17.17
CA ALA A 396 4.99 8.48 17.53
C ALA A 396 5.31 8.78 19.01
N LYS A 397 4.31 9.05 19.86
CA LYS A 397 4.50 9.54 21.24
C LYS A 397 4.48 8.43 22.31
N HIS A 398 4.34 7.15 21.95
CA HIS A 398 4.12 6.08 22.93
C HIS A 398 5.36 5.23 23.29
N VAL A 399 5.25 4.56 24.44
CA VAL A 399 6.22 3.63 25.04
C VAL A 399 6.38 2.38 24.17
N ALA A 400 7.56 1.76 24.19
CA ALA A 400 7.79 0.49 23.50
C ALA A 400 6.82 -0.60 24.03
N THR A 401 6.12 -1.27 23.11
CA THR A 401 5.14 -2.32 23.39
C THR A 401 5.73 -3.72 23.19
N TYR A 402 5.10 -4.74 23.75
CA TYR A 402 5.39 -6.14 23.42
C TYR A 402 4.64 -6.55 22.14
N PRO A 403 5.19 -7.50 21.36
CA PRO A 403 6.38 -8.30 21.66
C PRO A 403 7.72 -7.64 21.28
N SER A 404 7.72 -6.55 20.51
CA SER A 404 8.95 -5.92 19.96
C SER A 404 9.94 -5.45 21.04
N LYS A 405 9.45 -4.99 22.19
CA LYS A 405 10.28 -4.58 23.33
C LYS A 405 11.18 -5.70 23.88
N ALA A 406 10.78 -6.96 23.80
CA ALA A 406 11.47 -8.06 24.49
C ALA A 406 12.79 -8.48 23.83
N THR A 407 12.97 -8.24 22.53
CA THR A 407 14.16 -8.69 21.79
C THR A 407 14.34 -7.91 20.49
N PRO A 408 15.58 -7.63 20.05
CA PRO A 408 15.82 -7.08 18.71
C PRO A 408 15.67 -8.13 17.59
N LYS A 409 15.59 -9.42 17.93
CA LYS A 409 15.43 -10.54 16.97
C LYS A 409 13.96 -10.75 16.59
N ILE A 410 13.28 -9.67 16.22
CA ILE A 410 11.87 -9.67 15.82
C ILE A 410 11.65 -8.60 14.75
N PHE A 411 10.85 -8.92 13.75
CA PHE A 411 10.48 -7.98 12.71
C PHE A 411 9.27 -7.17 13.17
N THR A 412 9.48 -5.90 13.51
CA THR A 412 8.39 -4.96 13.83
C THR A 412 7.93 -4.32 12.53
N ILE A 413 6.66 -4.52 12.16
CA ILE A 413 6.13 -4.17 10.85
C ILE A 413 5.10 -3.04 10.96
N GLY A 414 5.34 -1.95 10.22
CA GLY A 414 4.40 -0.83 10.11
C GLY A 414 3.54 -0.91 8.84
N ALA A 415 2.34 -0.34 8.90
CA ALA A 415 1.51 -0.12 7.73
C ALA A 415 2.06 0.99 6.82
N ALA A 416 1.86 0.80 5.52
CA ALA A 416 2.09 1.81 4.51
C ALA A 416 0.91 1.83 3.53
N THR A 417 0.72 3.00 2.92
CA THR A 417 -0.22 3.21 1.82
C THR A 417 0.23 2.50 0.55
N ALA A 418 -0.64 2.44 -0.45
CA ALA A 418 -0.31 1.89 -1.78
C ALA A 418 0.87 2.60 -2.47
N SER A 419 1.17 3.85 -2.12
CA SER A 419 2.34 4.58 -2.62
C SER A 419 3.65 4.25 -1.88
N GLY A 420 3.60 3.37 -0.87
CA GLY A 420 4.74 3.03 -0.02
C GLY A 420 5.04 4.09 1.05
N THR A 421 4.14 5.05 1.26
CA THR A 421 4.26 6.04 2.33
C THR A 421 3.82 5.42 3.65
N VAL A 422 4.62 5.58 4.70
CA VAL A 422 4.29 5.08 6.04
C VAL A 422 3.00 5.73 6.52
N ASP A 423 2.10 4.90 7.08
CA ASP A 423 0.83 5.37 7.63
C ASP A 423 1.06 6.30 8.83
N SER A 424 0.25 7.36 8.96
CA SER A 424 0.43 8.36 10.02
C SER A 424 0.27 7.82 11.44
N TRP A 425 -0.45 6.71 11.59
CA TRP A 425 -0.73 6.08 12.90
C TRP A 425 0.38 5.15 13.37
N VAL A 426 1.28 4.78 12.46
CA VAL A 426 2.42 3.93 12.77
C VAL A 426 3.35 4.66 13.75
N GLY A 427 3.75 3.96 14.80
CA GLY A 427 4.68 4.46 15.83
C GLY A 427 6.05 4.88 15.29
N ASN A 428 7.00 5.16 16.18
CA ASN A 428 8.31 5.68 15.82
C ASN A 428 9.02 4.82 14.74
N ILE A 429 9.25 5.38 13.56
CA ILE A 429 9.83 4.71 12.39
C ILE A 429 11.21 4.09 12.64
N ASN A 430 11.95 4.61 13.63
CA ASN A 430 13.25 4.06 14.01
C ASN A 430 13.14 2.69 14.70
N ASN A 431 11.98 2.39 15.30
CA ASN A 431 11.70 1.12 15.96
C ASN A 431 11.06 0.09 15.01
N ILE A 432 10.90 0.44 13.74
CA ILE A 432 10.27 -0.39 12.72
C ILE A 432 11.35 -1.05 11.89
N SER A 433 11.23 -2.36 11.68
CA SER A 433 12.12 -3.10 10.80
C SER A 433 11.82 -2.76 9.35
N PHE A 434 10.56 -2.91 8.93
CA PHE A 434 10.08 -2.67 7.58
C PHE A 434 8.61 -2.21 7.58
N THR A 435 8.17 -1.64 6.47
CA THR A 435 6.77 -1.32 6.22
C THR A 435 6.24 -2.11 5.03
N PHE A 436 4.97 -2.50 5.11
CA PHE A 436 4.26 -3.27 4.10
C PHE A 436 2.91 -2.61 3.83
N PRO A 437 2.25 -2.96 2.71
CA PRO A 437 0.86 -2.59 2.48
C PRO A 437 -0.01 -2.84 3.70
N GLY A 438 -0.63 -1.78 4.21
CA GLY A 438 -1.47 -1.86 5.40
C GLY A 438 -2.59 -0.85 5.42
N THR A 439 -2.73 0.02 4.41
CA THR A 439 -3.83 0.98 4.31
C THR A 439 -4.74 0.59 3.15
N LYS A 440 -6.04 0.38 3.41
CA LYS A 440 -7.07 -0.01 2.43
C LYS A 440 -6.68 -1.21 1.58
N VAL A 441 -6.19 -2.27 2.21
CA VAL A 441 -5.84 -3.51 1.51
C VAL A 441 -7.12 -4.29 1.22
N GLU A 442 -7.35 -4.60 -0.06
CA GLU A 442 -8.51 -5.35 -0.52
C GLU A 442 -8.45 -6.82 -0.08
N LEU A 443 -9.54 -7.32 0.49
CA LEU A 443 -9.74 -8.75 0.72
C LEU A 443 -10.46 -9.36 -0.47
N ASP A 444 -9.87 -10.40 -1.08
CA ASP A 444 -10.60 -11.22 -2.05
C ASP A 444 -11.80 -11.87 -1.33
N GLY A 445 -13.00 -11.55 -1.80
CA GLY A 445 -14.24 -12.19 -1.37
C GLY A 445 -14.23 -13.67 -1.77
N GLY A 446 -14.79 -14.52 -0.91
CA GLY A 446 -15.01 -15.92 -1.28
C GLY A 446 -16.04 -16.05 -2.40
N PRO A 447 -16.24 -17.26 -2.97
CA PRO A 447 -17.17 -17.48 -4.07
C PRO A 447 -18.65 -17.17 -3.73
N ILE A 448 -18.97 -16.91 -2.46
CA ILE A 448 -20.33 -16.68 -1.95
C ILE A 448 -20.32 -15.54 -0.91
N ASP A 449 -19.90 -14.31 -1.26
CA ASP A 449 -20.55 -13.07 -0.80
C ASP A 449 -19.90 -11.80 -1.38
N THR A 450 -20.72 -10.80 -1.67
CA THR A 450 -20.55 -9.77 -2.71
C THR A 450 -19.99 -8.41 -2.22
N ALA A 451 -18.99 -8.38 -1.35
CA ALA A 451 -18.30 -7.12 -1.03
C ALA A 451 -16.78 -7.31 -0.84
N VAL A 452 -15.98 -6.57 -1.61
CA VAL A 452 -14.55 -6.38 -1.34
C VAL A 452 -14.47 -5.59 -0.03
N LYS A 453 -14.00 -6.23 1.04
CA LYS A 453 -13.79 -5.58 2.33
C LYS A 453 -12.37 -5.03 2.35
N GLU A 454 -12.23 -3.72 2.50
CA GLU A 454 -10.94 -3.08 2.74
C GLU A 454 -10.57 -3.17 4.22
N VAL A 455 -9.31 -3.47 4.50
CA VAL A 455 -8.77 -3.50 5.87
C VAL A 455 -7.55 -2.59 5.98
N THR A 456 -7.46 -1.87 7.10
CA THR A 456 -6.34 -0.97 7.41
C THR A 456 -5.75 -1.33 8.76
N GLY A 457 -4.42 -1.32 8.86
CA GLY A 457 -3.66 -1.49 10.10
C GLY A 457 -2.32 -2.21 9.91
N SER A 458 -1.41 -1.98 10.87
CA SER A 458 -0.12 -2.69 10.96
C SER A 458 -0.30 -4.21 11.05
N SER A 459 -1.46 -4.69 11.53
CA SER A 459 -1.84 -6.10 11.53
C SER A 459 -1.79 -6.73 10.14
N VAL A 460 -2.38 -6.08 9.14
CA VAL A 460 -2.41 -6.54 7.74
C VAL A 460 -0.99 -6.59 7.17
N ALA A 461 -0.23 -5.51 7.38
CA ALA A 461 1.16 -5.40 6.97
C ALA A 461 2.03 -6.52 7.60
N THR A 462 1.79 -6.85 8.87
CA THR A 462 2.49 -7.93 9.60
C THR A 462 2.20 -9.30 8.98
N ALA A 463 0.93 -9.58 8.67
CA ALA A 463 0.52 -10.82 8.04
C ALA A 463 1.13 -10.98 6.63
N LEU A 464 1.19 -9.89 5.85
CA LEU A 464 1.90 -9.88 4.56
C LEU A 464 3.40 -10.10 4.74
N ALA A 465 4.04 -9.48 5.74
CA ALA A 465 5.47 -9.73 5.99
C ALA A 465 5.75 -11.21 6.35
N ALA A 466 4.92 -11.81 7.21
CA ALA A 466 5.02 -13.22 7.56
C ALA A 466 4.78 -14.13 6.36
N GLY A 467 3.79 -13.82 5.51
CA GLY A 467 3.53 -14.54 4.26
C GLY A 467 4.67 -14.43 3.25
N LEU A 468 5.31 -13.26 3.13
CA LEU A 468 6.46 -13.07 2.26
C LEU A 468 7.67 -13.89 2.74
N ALA A 469 7.97 -13.89 4.04
CA ALA A 469 9.04 -14.72 4.59
C ALA A 469 8.79 -16.21 4.35
N ALA A 470 7.55 -16.66 4.49
CA ALA A 470 7.16 -18.03 4.18
C ALA A 470 7.35 -18.36 2.69
N LEU A 471 7.00 -17.44 1.80
CA LEU A 471 7.21 -17.59 0.36
C LEU A 471 8.69 -17.69 0.01
N ILE A 472 9.56 -16.89 0.63
CA ILE A 472 11.01 -16.96 0.42
C ILE A 472 11.54 -18.34 0.82
N LEU A 473 11.15 -18.85 2.00
CA LEU A 473 11.52 -20.19 2.43
C LEU A 473 11.03 -21.26 1.44
N TYR A 474 9.79 -21.14 0.96
CA TYR A 474 9.22 -22.04 -0.04
C TYR A 474 10.00 -22.03 -1.37
N CYS A 475 10.38 -20.85 -1.88
CA CYS A 475 11.21 -20.74 -3.09
C CYS A 475 12.55 -21.48 -2.95
N VAL A 476 13.14 -21.49 -1.75
CA VAL A 476 14.37 -22.26 -1.49
C VAL A 476 14.09 -23.76 -1.42
N GLN A 477 12.93 -24.20 -0.91
CA GLN A 477 12.53 -25.61 -1.00
C GLN A 477 12.40 -26.08 -2.45
N VAL A 478 11.82 -25.25 -3.33
CA VAL A 478 11.77 -25.52 -4.78
C VAL A 478 13.19 -25.59 -5.37
N ARG A 479 14.11 -24.71 -4.96
CA ARG A 479 15.54 -24.82 -5.36
C ARG A 479 16.17 -26.13 -4.90
N ILE A 480 15.92 -26.59 -3.67
CA ILE A 480 16.43 -27.87 -3.15
C ILE A 480 15.89 -29.05 -3.97
N LEU A 481 14.61 -28.99 -4.35
CA LEU A 481 13.96 -29.98 -5.20
C LEU A 481 14.65 -30.10 -6.56
N LEU A 482 14.88 -28.97 -7.22
CA LEU A 482 15.45 -28.92 -8.57
C LEU A 482 16.97 -29.14 -8.62
N ALA A 483 17.66 -29.10 -7.48
CA ALA A 483 19.10 -29.32 -7.41
C ALA A 483 19.45 -30.80 -7.69
N THR A 484 19.99 -31.07 -8.88
CA THR A 484 20.46 -32.40 -9.30
C THR A 484 21.86 -32.72 -8.78
N ASP A 485 22.72 -31.70 -8.64
CA ASP A 485 24.05 -31.84 -8.07
C ASP A 485 23.99 -31.95 -6.53
N PRO A 486 24.56 -33.01 -5.91
CA PRO A 486 24.56 -33.18 -4.46
C PRO A 486 25.20 -32.02 -3.70
N VAL A 487 26.21 -31.36 -4.27
CA VAL A 487 26.90 -30.24 -3.61
C VAL A 487 25.98 -29.02 -3.56
N GLU A 488 25.35 -28.66 -4.68
CA GLU A 488 24.37 -27.57 -4.73
C GLU A 488 23.13 -27.86 -3.88
N LYS A 489 22.65 -29.11 -3.85
CA LYS A 489 21.53 -29.51 -2.98
C LYS A 489 21.86 -29.30 -1.50
N GLN A 490 23.06 -29.71 -1.08
CA GLN A 490 23.53 -29.50 0.29
C GLN A 490 23.79 -28.02 0.61
N LYS A 491 24.20 -27.22 -0.38
CA LYS A 491 24.29 -25.76 -0.23
C LYS A 491 22.91 -25.14 -0.04
N ALA A 492 21.94 -25.45 -0.90
CA ALA A 492 20.58 -24.94 -0.79
C ALA A 492 19.90 -25.33 0.54
N ARG A 493 20.17 -26.52 1.08
CA ARG A 493 19.73 -26.91 2.44
C ARG A 493 20.35 -26.04 3.54
N ARG A 494 21.64 -25.72 3.43
CA ARG A 494 22.31 -24.79 4.38
C ARG A 494 21.74 -23.39 4.27
N ASP A 495 21.47 -22.92 3.06
CA ASP A 495 20.85 -21.62 2.81
C ASP A 495 19.44 -21.56 3.43
N PHE A 496 18.64 -22.63 3.30
CA PHE A 496 17.32 -22.77 3.94
C PHE A 496 17.42 -22.67 5.46
N GLN A 497 18.36 -23.39 6.08
CA GLN A 497 18.60 -23.34 7.53
C GLN A 497 19.09 -21.96 7.99
N SER A 498 19.93 -21.29 7.19
CA SER A 498 20.39 -19.94 7.50
C SER A 498 19.24 -18.94 7.44
N LEU A 499 18.36 -19.01 6.44
CA LEU A 499 17.19 -18.12 6.30
C LEU A 499 16.18 -18.22 7.44
N GLN A 500 16.13 -19.32 8.20
CA GLN A 500 15.29 -19.38 9.40
C GLN A 500 15.78 -18.42 10.51
N LYS A 501 17.03 -17.95 10.43
CA LYS A 501 17.60 -17.00 11.39
C LYS A 501 17.20 -15.57 11.06
N HIS A 502 16.90 -14.80 12.11
CA HIS A 502 16.51 -13.39 12.01
C HIS A 502 17.45 -12.55 11.12
N GLU A 503 18.77 -12.60 11.37
CA GLU A 503 19.74 -11.78 10.63
C GLU A 503 19.77 -12.10 9.13
N SER A 504 19.68 -13.38 8.79
CA SER A 504 19.70 -13.86 7.42
C SER A 504 18.42 -13.48 6.67
N MET A 505 17.26 -13.68 7.29
CA MET A 505 15.99 -13.22 6.71
C MET A 505 15.93 -11.69 6.59
N MET A 506 16.54 -10.96 7.54
CA MET A 506 16.64 -9.51 7.45
C MET A 506 17.48 -9.04 6.26
N ARG A 507 18.58 -9.75 5.95
CA ARG A 507 19.35 -9.49 4.72
C ARG A 507 18.54 -9.83 3.48
N ALA A 508 17.83 -10.97 3.47
CA ALA A 508 16.96 -11.34 2.36
C ALA A 508 15.89 -10.28 2.08
N PHE A 509 15.24 -9.74 3.12
CA PHE A 509 14.26 -8.65 2.96
C PHE A 509 14.90 -7.38 2.40
N LYS A 510 16.10 -7.01 2.85
CA LYS A 510 16.83 -5.87 2.28
C LYS A 510 17.24 -6.09 0.83
N ASP A 511 17.60 -7.32 0.47
CA ASP A 511 18.01 -7.71 -0.88
C ASP A 511 16.84 -7.79 -1.87
N ILE A 512 15.58 -7.86 -1.40
CA ILE A 512 14.40 -7.64 -2.25
C ILE A 512 14.41 -6.23 -2.84
N GLY A 513 14.86 -5.25 -2.06
CA GLY A 513 14.82 -3.84 -2.38
C GLY A 513 13.90 -3.06 -1.44
N THR A 514 14.30 -1.82 -1.15
CA THR A 514 13.50 -0.89 -0.34
C THR A 514 13.45 0.47 -1.01
N THR A 515 12.41 1.26 -0.73
CA THR A 515 12.30 2.61 -1.28
C THR A 515 13.02 3.64 -0.40
N GLU A 516 13.77 4.55 -1.01
CA GLU A 516 14.45 5.64 -0.30
C GLU A 516 13.43 6.57 0.38
N GLU A 517 12.29 6.78 -0.26
CA GLU A 517 11.21 7.65 0.22
C GLU A 517 10.59 7.17 1.54
N SER A 518 10.70 5.88 1.84
CA SER A 518 10.26 5.30 3.10
C SER A 518 11.38 5.20 4.14
N ASN A 519 12.53 5.86 3.93
CA ASN A 519 13.75 5.68 4.72
C ASN A 519 14.22 4.21 4.73
N HIS A 520 14.17 3.57 3.56
CA HIS A 520 14.52 2.16 3.36
C HIS A 520 13.69 1.17 4.21
N LYS A 521 12.41 1.49 4.44
CA LYS A 521 11.50 0.63 5.24
C LYS A 521 10.53 -0.16 4.37
N PHE A 522 9.98 0.44 3.32
CA PHE A 522 8.98 -0.20 2.47
C PHE A 522 9.64 -1.20 1.52
N ILE A 523 9.22 -2.46 1.61
CA ILE A 523 9.75 -3.54 0.76
C ILE A 523 9.18 -3.43 -0.66
N ALA A 524 10.06 -3.22 -1.65
CA ALA A 524 9.71 -3.07 -3.05
C ALA A 524 9.90 -4.40 -3.81
N VAL A 525 8.81 -5.15 -3.99
CA VAL A 525 8.86 -6.54 -4.51
C VAL A 525 9.14 -6.67 -6.01
N TRP A 526 9.17 -5.56 -6.76
CA TRP A 526 9.18 -5.54 -8.23
C TRP A 526 10.40 -6.21 -8.84
N GLU A 527 11.60 -5.86 -8.37
CA GLU A 527 12.86 -6.29 -8.99
C GLU A 527 13.18 -7.78 -8.76
N VAL A 528 12.56 -8.38 -7.73
CA VAL A 528 12.76 -9.79 -7.40
C VAL A 528 11.59 -10.66 -7.83
N PHE A 529 10.35 -10.26 -7.53
CA PHE A 529 9.16 -11.06 -7.83
C PHE A 529 8.55 -10.64 -9.17
N GLY A 530 8.30 -9.34 -9.37
CA GLY A 530 7.75 -8.80 -10.62
C GLY A 530 8.60 -9.16 -11.83
N LYS A 531 9.93 -9.03 -11.71
CA LYS A 531 10.88 -9.45 -12.75
C LYS A 531 10.74 -10.92 -13.16
N ARG A 532 10.40 -11.82 -12.24
CA ARG A 532 10.18 -13.25 -12.55
C ARG A 532 8.86 -13.47 -13.27
N VAL A 533 7.84 -12.67 -12.94
CA VAL A 533 6.58 -12.63 -13.70
C VAL A 533 6.85 -12.18 -15.13
N GLU A 534 7.66 -11.14 -15.35
CA GLU A 534 8.02 -10.69 -16.71
C GLU A 534 8.87 -11.72 -17.48
N GLU A 535 9.79 -12.42 -16.79
CA GLU A 535 10.61 -13.48 -17.40
C GLU A 535 9.76 -14.67 -17.89
N LYS A 536 8.56 -14.89 -17.33
CA LYS A 536 7.61 -15.96 -17.73
C LYS A 536 7.32 -15.96 -19.23
N GLU A 537 7.19 -14.77 -19.84
CA GLU A 537 6.84 -14.62 -21.27
C GLU A 537 8.00 -15.02 -22.22
N ARG A 538 9.19 -15.29 -21.69
CA ARG A 538 10.40 -15.60 -22.45
C ARG A 538 10.89 -17.04 -22.29
N VAL A 539 10.21 -17.83 -21.46
CA VAL A 539 10.60 -19.22 -21.15
C VAL A 539 9.41 -20.16 -21.32
N ASP A 540 9.71 -21.40 -21.65
CA ASP A 540 8.69 -22.44 -21.81
C ASP A 540 8.00 -22.77 -20.48
N GLN A 541 6.77 -23.28 -20.57
CA GLN A 541 5.91 -23.53 -19.40
C GLN A 541 6.52 -24.55 -18.44
N GLU A 542 7.31 -25.50 -18.96
CA GLU A 542 8.04 -26.52 -18.20
C GLU A 542 9.14 -25.90 -17.32
N ASP A 543 9.66 -24.73 -17.69
CA ASP A 543 10.72 -24.02 -16.99
C ASP A 543 10.22 -23.00 -15.97
N TRP A 544 8.91 -22.79 -15.84
CA TRP A 544 8.36 -21.81 -14.90
C TRP A 544 8.73 -22.11 -13.45
N ILE A 545 8.90 -23.38 -13.10
CA ILE A 545 9.36 -23.78 -11.76
C ILE A 545 10.79 -23.30 -11.46
N ASN A 546 11.63 -23.18 -12.49
CA ASN A 546 12.99 -22.63 -12.35
C ASN A 546 12.95 -21.14 -11.98
N LEU A 547 11.93 -20.39 -12.40
CA LEU A 547 11.77 -18.98 -12.00
C LEU A 547 11.48 -18.85 -10.51
N ILE A 548 10.71 -19.78 -9.93
CA ILE A 548 10.44 -19.85 -8.49
C ILE A 548 11.74 -20.16 -7.72
N ALA A 549 12.48 -21.19 -8.14
CA ALA A 549 13.78 -21.52 -7.54
C ALA A 549 14.80 -20.37 -7.64
N LYS A 550 14.79 -19.62 -8.75
CA LYS A 550 15.68 -18.47 -8.98
C LYS A 550 15.44 -17.33 -7.99
N VAL A 551 14.22 -17.14 -7.49
CA VAL A 551 13.96 -16.23 -6.35
C VAL A 551 14.75 -16.69 -5.12
N GLY A 552 14.65 -17.98 -4.77
CA GLY A 552 15.39 -18.58 -3.66
C GLY A 552 16.91 -18.43 -3.84
N THR A 553 17.43 -18.65 -5.04
CA THR A 553 18.86 -18.43 -5.34
C THR A 553 19.27 -16.96 -5.12
N THR A 554 18.46 -16.02 -5.62
CA THR A 554 18.74 -14.57 -5.55
C THR A 554 18.82 -14.10 -4.10
N LEU A 555 17.84 -14.47 -3.28
CA LEU A 555 17.71 -14.00 -1.91
C LEU A 555 18.64 -14.71 -0.91
N CYS A 556 19.30 -15.80 -1.32
CA CYS A 556 20.32 -16.48 -0.52
C CYS A 556 21.76 -16.05 -0.81
N MET A 557 22.00 -15.15 -1.78
CA MET A 557 23.36 -14.79 -2.19
C MET A 557 24.22 -14.17 -1.07
N LYS A 558 23.60 -13.49 -0.10
CA LYS A 558 24.27 -12.78 1.01
C LYS A 558 23.92 -13.35 2.39
N VAL A 559 23.32 -14.54 2.41
CA VAL A 559 22.78 -15.19 3.61
C VAL A 559 23.81 -16.09 4.29
#